data_AF-A0A2D7EUM1-F1
#
_entry.id   AF-A0A2D7EUM1-F1
#
_cell.length_a   1.000
_cell.length_b   1.000
_cell.length_c   1.000
_cell.angle_alpha   90.00
_cell.angle_beta   90.00
_cell.angle_gamma   90.00
#
_symmetry.space_group_name_H-M   'P 1'
#
loop_
_entity.id
_entity.type
_entity.pdbx_description
1 polymer ?
#
loop_
_entity_poly.entity_id
_entity_poly.type
_entity_poly.pdbx_seq_one_letter_code
_entity_poly.pdbx_strand_id
1 'polypeptide(L)'
;MNKDEMINNIQDEDFIIRVRPFADDDGEWSGEIDISIMAFPDNPMGDEDYGNVMHFCKMMCATVPIMEQEESIRNVVHEYVTKVIDNEMEVDVELEEKMGVEKEYDGNVVHLNFNTKTGGNA
;
A
#
# COMPACT_ATOMS: atom_id res chain seq x y z
N MET A 1 -23.96 5.72 -4.26
CA MET A 1 -24.04 4.31 -4.67
C MET A 1 -24.73 3.54 -3.57
N ASN A 2 -25.89 2.95 -3.84
CA ASN A 2 -26.56 2.08 -2.87
C ASN A 2 -26.00 0.64 -2.96
N LYS A 3 -26.44 -0.25 -2.07
CA LYS A 3 -25.94 -1.64 -2.03
C LYS A 3 -26.23 -2.40 -3.33
N ASP A 4 -27.40 -2.20 -3.91
CA ASP A 4 -27.82 -2.90 -5.12
C ASP A 4 -27.00 -2.46 -6.34
N GLU A 5 -26.72 -1.16 -6.47
CA GLU A 5 -25.83 -0.60 -7.49
C GLU A 5 -24.41 -1.16 -7.35
N MET A 6 -23.91 -1.31 -6.13
CA MET A 6 -22.58 -1.86 -5.89
C MET A 6 -22.51 -3.34 -6.30
N ILE A 7 -23.54 -4.13 -5.99
CA ILE A 7 -23.64 -5.53 -6.42
C ILE A 7 -23.70 -5.64 -7.94
N ASN A 8 -24.46 -4.75 -8.60
CA ASN A 8 -24.59 -4.77 -10.07
C ASN A 8 -23.30 -4.42 -10.82
N ASN A 9 -22.34 -3.75 -10.16
CA ASN A 9 -21.07 -3.38 -10.77
C ASN A 9 -19.97 -4.44 -10.60
N ILE A 10 -20.19 -5.44 -9.74
CA ILE A 10 -19.22 -6.52 -9.53
C ILE A 10 -19.24 -7.46 -10.75
N GLN A 11 -18.06 -7.77 -11.27
CA GLN A 11 -17.85 -8.69 -12.39
C GLN A 11 -17.28 -10.04 -11.91
N ASP A 12 -17.33 -11.07 -12.75
CA ASP A 12 -16.84 -12.41 -12.41
C ASP A 12 -15.31 -12.44 -12.23
N GLU A 13 -14.58 -11.54 -12.90
CA GLU A 13 -13.13 -11.37 -12.74
C GLU A 13 -12.71 -10.69 -11.43
N ASP A 14 -13.64 -10.11 -10.67
CA ASP A 14 -13.32 -9.33 -9.47
C ASP A 14 -12.87 -10.19 -8.28
N PHE A 15 -11.88 -9.69 -7.55
CA PHE A 15 -11.46 -10.19 -6.25
C PHE A 15 -11.82 -9.17 -5.18
N ILE A 16 -12.73 -9.53 -4.29
CA ILE A 16 -13.28 -8.63 -3.28
C ILE A 16 -12.59 -8.90 -1.95
N ILE A 17 -11.92 -7.89 -1.39
CA ILE A 17 -11.48 -7.89 0.01
C ILE A 17 -12.59 -7.27 0.86
N ARG A 18 -13.29 -8.11 1.61
CA ARG A 18 -14.28 -7.66 2.59
C ARG A 18 -13.61 -7.43 3.93
N VAL A 19 -13.74 -6.22 4.46
CA VAL A 19 -13.38 -5.87 5.83
C VAL A 19 -14.67 -5.68 6.64
N ARG A 20 -14.79 -6.38 7.75
CA ARG A 20 -15.92 -6.23 8.69
C ARG A 20 -15.37 -5.86 10.07
N PRO A 21 -15.63 -4.65 10.58
CA PRO A 21 -15.31 -4.29 11.95
C PRO A 21 -16.25 -4.98 12.92
N PHE A 22 -15.74 -5.33 14.10
CA PHE A 22 -16.58 -5.75 15.22
C PHE A 22 -16.87 -4.54 16.12
N ALA A 23 -18.15 -4.30 16.40
CA ALA A 23 -18.55 -3.30 17.37
C ALA A 23 -18.88 -3.99 18.70
N ASP A 24 -18.59 -3.34 19.81
CA ASP A 24 -19.00 -3.76 21.13
C ASP A 24 -20.51 -3.51 21.39
N ASP A 25 -20.97 -3.82 22.60
CA ASP A 25 -22.38 -3.67 23.00
C ASP A 25 -22.86 -2.21 22.97
N ASP A 26 -21.94 -1.24 23.05
CA ASP A 26 -22.21 0.20 22.97
C ASP A 26 -22.13 0.73 21.52
N GLY A 27 -21.75 -0.14 20.57
CA GLY A 27 -21.64 0.18 19.15
C GLY A 27 -20.30 0.83 18.77
N GLU A 28 -19.32 0.85 19.68
CA GLU A 28 -17.97 1.34 19.40
C GLU A 28 -17.13 0.25 18.74
N TRP A 29 -16.26 0.62 17.80
CA TRP A 29 -15.38 -0.35 17.16
C TRP A 29 -14.37 -0.89 18.17
N SER A 30 -14.34 -2.21 18.35
CA SER A 30 -13.48 -2.88 19.33
C SER A 30 -12.00 -2.93 18.93
N GLY A 31 -11.65 -2.46 17.73
CA GLY A 31 -10.33 -2.65 17.11
C GLY A 31 -10.18 -3.98 16.38
N GLU A 32 -11.12 -4.92 16.55
CA GLU A 32 -11.11 -6.19 15.83
C GLU A 32 -11.72 -6.06 14.43
N ILE A 33 -11.16 -6.80 13.48
CA ILE A 33 -11.63 -6.86 12.10
C ILE A 33 -11.63 -8.30 11.57
N ASP A 34 -12.66 -8.65 10.81
CA ASP A 34 -12.70 -9.85 9.98
C ASP A 34 -12.41 -9.47 8.52
N ILE A 35 -11.38 -10.08 7.95
CA ILE A 35 -10.94 -9.87 6.56
C ILE A 35 -11.17 -11.16 5.77
N SER A 36 -11.88 -11.05 4.66
CA SER A 36 -12.14 -12.18 3.76
C SER A 36 -11.87 -11.80 2.31
N ILE A 37 -11.20 -12.68 1.57
CA ILE A 37 -11.07 -12.57 0.11
C ILE A 37 -12.19 -13.41 -0.52
N MET A 38 -12.97 -12.81 -1.40
CA MET A 38 -14.02 -13.48 -2.17
C MET A 38 -13.69 -13.35 -3.65
N ALA A 39 -13.74 -14.47 -4.37
CA ALA A 39 -13.62 -14.52 -5.82
C ALA A 39 -14.78 -15.36 -6.37
N PHE A 40 -15.23 -15.04 -7.57
CA PHE A 40 -16.37 -15.72 -8.19
C PHE A 40 -15.96 -17.06 -8.82
N PRO A 41 -16.85 -18.07 -8.79
CA PRO A 41 -16.56 -19.38 -9.38
C PRO A 41 -16.42 -19.33 -10.90
N ASP A 42 -17.09 -18.38 -11.55
CA ASP A 42 -17.09 -18.21 -13.01
C ASP A 42 -16.03 -17.20 -13.50
N ASN A 43 -15.00 -16.95 -12.69
CA ASN A 43 -13.90 -16.05 -13.06
C ASN A 43 -13.23 -16.54 -14.36
N PRO A 44 -13.15 -15.68 -15.41
CA PRO A 44 -12.70 -16.10 -16.74
C PRO A 44 -11.17 -16.23 -16.87
N MET A 45 -10.40 -15.91 -15.83
CA MET A 45 -8.94 -15.97 -15.86
C MET A 45 -8.42 -17.41 -15.95
N GLY A 46 -7.25 -17.57 -16.57
CA GLY A 46 -6.52 -18.83 -16.52
C GLY A 46 -5.96 -19.11 -15.12
N ASP A 47 -5.74 -20.39 -14.80
CA ASP A 47 -5.31 -20.84 -13.46
C ASP A 47 -4.04 -20.11 -12.93
N GLU A 48 -3.07 -19.85 -13.81
CA GLU A 48 -1.82 -19.17 -13.44
C GLU A 48 -2.07 -17.70 -13.06
N ASP A 49 -2.78 -16.96 -13.91
CA ASP A 49 -3.12 -15.55 -13.66
C ASP A 49 -4.01 -15.42 -12.43
N TYR A 50 -5.03 -16.29 -12.31
CA TYR A 50 -5.88 -16.36 -11.13
C TYR A 50 -5.05 -16.59 -9.85
N GLY A 51 -4.11 -17.55 -9.90
CA GLY A 51 -3.21 -17.85 -8.79
C GLY A 51 -2.35 -16.65 -8.40
N ASN A 52 -1.82 -15.92 -9.38
CA ASN A 52 -1.00 -14.73 -9.16
C ASN A 52 -1.79 -13.57 -8.53
N VAL A 53 -2.99 -13.27 -9.04
CA VAL A 53 -3.87 -12.23 -8.48
C VAL A 53 -4.34 -12.63 -7.08
N MET A 54 -4.74 -13.89 -6.87
CA MET A 54 -5.11 -14.40 -5.56
C MET A 54 -3.94 -14.31 -4.56
N HIS A 55 -2.71 -14.58 -5.00
CA HIS A 55 -1.52 -14.42 -4.16
C HIS A 55 -1.30 -12.96 -3.78
N PHE A 56 -1.49 -12.03 -4.72
CA PHE A 56 -1.45 -10.59 -4.46
C PHE A 56 -2.50 -10.15 -3.42
N CYS A 57 -3.74 -10.61 -3.53
CA CYS A 57 -4.78 -10.35 -2.52
C CYS A 57 -4.40 -10.88 -1.14
N LYS A 58 -3.79 -12.07 -1.07
CA LYS A 58 -3.28 -12.64 0.19
C LYS A 58 -2.15 -11.81 0.77
N MET A 59 -1.23 -11.28 -0.05
CA MET A 59 -0.17 -10.39 0.41
C MET A 59 -0.76 -9.11 1.02
N MET A 60 -1.76 -8.49 0.38
CA MET A 60 -2.45 -7.34 0.95
C MET A 60 -3.06 -7.66 2.33
N CYS A 61 -3.76 -8.78 2.46
CA CYS A 61 -4.34 -9.20 3.74
C CYS A 61 -3.27 -9.54 4.80
N ALA A 62 -2.14 -10.11 4.38
CA ALA A 62 -1.02 -10.45 5.26
C ALA A 62 -0.30 -9.22 5.81
N THR A 63 -0.43 -8.04 5.19
CA THR A 63 0.14 -6.81 5.74
C THR A 63 -0.42 -6.47 7.12
N VAL A 64 -1.68 -6.82 7.41
CA VAL A 64 -2.33 -6.53 8.69
C VAL A 64 -1.60 -7.20 9.87
N PRO A 65 -1.46 -8.54 9.92
CA PRO A 65 -0.73 -9.19 11.01
C PRO A 65 0.76 -8.82 11.03
N ILE A 66 1.37 -8.48 9.88
CA ILE A 66 2.76 -8.00 9.84
C ILE A 66 2.86 -6.64 10.54
N MET A 67 1.96 -5.70 10.24
CA MET A 67 1.89 -4.41 10.90
C MET A 67 1.56 -4.55 12.40
N GLU A 68 0.83 -5.59 12.81
CA GLU A 68 0.60 -5.88 14.23
C GLU A 68 1.89 -6.29 14.95
N GLN A 69 2.71 -7.12 14.30
CA GLN A 69 3.94 -7.66 14.87
C GLN A 69 5.13 -6.69 14.80
N GLU A 70 5.16 -5.83 13.79
CA GLU A 70 6.30 -4.96 13.49
C GLU A 70 5.84 -3.50 13.38
N GLU A 71 6.25 -2.70 14.38
CA GLU A 71 5.83 -1.30 14.51
C GLU A 71 6.42 -0.39 13.44
N SER A 72 7.65 -0.64 12.97
CA SER A 72 8.29 0.20 11.96
C SER A 72 7.54 0.16 10.62
N ILE A 73 7.04 -1.02 10.21
CA ILE A 73 6.22 -1.22 9.02
C ILE A 73 4.89 -0.49 9.19
N ARG A 74 4.24 -0.62 10.36
CA ARG A 74 3.01 0.11 10.66
C ARG A 74 3.22 1.62 10.53
N ASN A 75 4.32 2.14 11.06
CA ASN A 75 4.65 3.55 10.99
C ASN A 75 4.90 4.00 9.54
N VAL A 76 5.62 3.21 8.74
CA VAL A 76 5.84 3.49 7.31
C VAL A 76 4.50 3.54 6.55
N VAL A 77 3.61 2.58 6.76
CA VAL A 77 2.30 2.55 6.11
C VAL A 77 1.44 3.73 6.57
N HIS A 78 1.41 4.03 7.86
CA HIS A 78 0.69 5.18 8.42
C HIS A 78 1.19 6.51 7.84
N GLU A 79 2.51 6.69 7.73
CA GLU A 79 3.10 7.88 7.12
C GLU A 79 2.74 8.00 5.64
N TYR A 80 2.79 6.89 4.89
CA TYR A 80 2.40 6.89 3.49
C TYR A 80 0.92 7.30 3.32
N VAL A 81 0.01 6.71 4.10
CA VAL A 81 -1.41 7.07 4.07
C VAL A 81 -1.61 8.54 4.43
N THR A 82 -1.00 9.01 5.52
CA THR A 82 -1.18 10.39 5.99
C THR A 82 -0.61 11.40 5.00
N LYS A 83 0.60 11.18 4.46
CA LYS A 83 1.31 12.17 3.63
C LYS A 83 0.91 12.12 2.17
N VAL A 84 0.60 10.95 1.65
CA VAL A 84 0.30 10.73 0.24
C VAL A 84 -1.21 10.67 0.09
N ILE A 85 -1.87 9.67 0.64
CA ILE A 85 -3.30 9.44 0.34
C ILE A 85 -4.22 10.52 0.90
N ASP A 86 -4.08 10.85 2.19
CA ASP A 86 -4.99 11.78 2.86
C ASP A 86 -4.68 13.26 2.54
N ASN A 87 -3.41 13.56 2.22
CA ASN A 87 -2.97 14.92 1.89
C ASN A 87 -2.89 15.19 0.36
N GLU A 88 -3.07 14.20 -0.52
CA GLU A 88 -3.11 14.40 -1.98
C GLU A 88 -4.37 15.13 -2.48
N MET A 89 -5.33 15.49 -1.62
CA MET A 89 -6.32 16.51 -1.97
C MET A 89 -5.75 17.95 -1.97
N GLU A 90 -4.52 18.19 -1.50
CA GLU A 90 -3.89 19.51 -1.48
C GLU A 90 -2.40 19.60 -1.91
N VAL A 91 -1.78 18.55 -2.47
CA VAL A 91 -0.33 18.59 -2.78
C VAL A 91 -0.03 18.34 -4.26
N ASP A 92 0.37 19.43 -4.95
CA ASP A 92 1.21 19.37 -6.16
C ASP A 92 2.43 18.51 -5.84
N VAL A 93 2.53 17.36 -6.51
CA VAL A 93 3.60 16.38 -6.28
C VAL A 93 4.94 16.98 -6.74
N GLU A 94 5.67 17.63 -5.83
CA GLU A 94 7.13 17.74 -5.96
C GLU A 94 7.71 16.35 -5.67
N LEU A 95 7.80 15.54 -6.72
CA LEU A 95 8.60 14.32 -6.76
C LEU A 95 9.97 14.63 -6.14
N GLU A 96 10.33 13.93 -5.07
CA GLU A 96 11.63 14.06 -4.41
C GLU A 96 12.75 14.18 -5.45
N GLU A 97 13.53 15.27 -5.36
CA GLU A 97 14.67 15.50 -6.24
C GLU A 97 15.52 14.23 -6.27
N LYS A 98 15.58 13.58 -7.45
CA LYS A 98 16.49 12.47 -7.70
C LYS A 98 17.87 12.86 -7.16
N MET A 99 18.38 12.12 -6.18
CA MET A 99 19.74 12.31 -5.67
C MET A 99 20.71 12.24 -6.86
N GLY A 100 21.16 13.41 -7.32
CA GLY A 100 22.10 13.53 -8.41
C GLY A 100 23.48 13.09 -7.94
N VAL A 101 23.94 11.93 -8.39
CA VAL A 101 25.36 11.60 -8.31
C VAL A 101 26.05 12.34 -9.46
N GLU A 102 26.72 13.44 -9.14
CA GLU A 102 27.58 14.11 -10.10
C GLU A 102 28.84 13.24 -10.30
N LYS A 103 29.09 12.87 -11.56
CA LYS A 103 30.29 12.14 -11.98
C LYS A 103 31.16 13.11 -12.74
N GLU A 104 32.28 13.49 -12.15
CA GLU A 104 33.32 14.25 -12.84
C GLU A 104 34.46 13.31 -13.23
N TYR A 105 34.89 13.40 -14.48
CA TYR A 105 35.95 12.56 -15.04
C TYR A 105 37.16 13.45 -15.32
N ASP A 106 38.26 13.23 -14.59
CA ASP A 106 39.57 13.84 -14.89
C ASP A 106 40.54 12.76 -15.35
N GLY A 107 40.66 12.60 -16.67
CA GLY A 107 41.46 11.55 -17.30
C GLY A 107 41.02 10.15 -16.89
N ASN A 108 41.91 9.38 -16.26
CA ASN A 108 41.65 8.00 -15.82
C ASN A 108 41.07 7.90 -14.39
N VAL A 109 40.72 9.02 -13.75
CA VAL A 109 40.16 9.05 -12.39
C VAL A 109 38.70 9.49 -12.45
N VAL A 110 37.82 8.76 -11.75
CA VAL A 110 36.39 9.08 -11.62
C VAL A 110 36.13 9.65 -10.24
N HIS A 111 35.67 10.89 -10.16
CA HIS A 111 35.23 11.53 -8.93
C HIS A 111 33.72 11.34 -8.78
N LEU A 112 33.33 10.61 -7.73
CA LEU A 112 31.95 10.39 -7.34
C LEU A 112 31.65 11.29 -6.14
N ASN A 113 30.81 12.30 -6.34
CA ASN A 113 30.38 13.16 -5.23
C ASN A 113 28.97 12.74 -4.79
N PHE A 114 28.89 12.22 -3.56
CA PHE A 114 27.62 11.84 -2.94
C PHE A 114 27.21 13.01 -2.05
N ASN A 115 26.27 13.84 -2.50
CA ASN A 115 25.66 14.85 -1.64
C ASN A 115 24.74 14.17 -0.61
N THR A 116 25.33 13.62 0.45
CA THR A 116 24.60 13.25 1.65
C THR A 116 24.42 14.51 2.47
N LYS A 117 23.18 14.99 2.62
CA LYS A 117 22.87 16.03 3.61
C LYS A 117 23.01 15.41 5.01
N THR A 118 24.24 15.30 5.51
CA THR A 118 24.50 15.05 6.92
C THR A 118 24.21 16.32 7.70
N GLY A 119 22.99 16.42 8.25
CA GLY A 119 22.65 17.47 9.22
C GLY A 119 23.43 17.23 10.51
N GLY A 120 24.45 18.06 10.78
CA GLY A 120 25.21 18.03 12.02
C GLY A 120 26.04 19.30 12.22
N ASN A 121 25.63 20.13 13.17
CA ASN A 121 26.32 21.33 13.64
C ASN A 121 27.66 20.99 14.32
N ALA A 122 28.70 21.77 14.00
CA ALA A 122 29.79 22.14 14.89
C ALA A 122 30.26 23.57 14.56
#